data_AF-A0A0A1T3Q4-F1
#
_entry.id   AF-A0A0A1T3Q4-F1
#
_cell.length_a   1.000
_cell.length_b   1.000
_cell.length_c   1.000
_cell.angle_alpha   90.00
_cell.angle_beta   90.00
_cell.angle_gamma   90.00
#
_symmetry.space_group_name_H-M   'P 1'
#
loop_
_entity.id
_entity.type
_entity.pdbx_description
1 polymer ?
#
loop_
_entity_poly.entity_id
_entity_poly.type
_entity_poly.pdbx_seq_one_letter_code
_entity_poly.pdbx_strand_id
1 'polypeptide(L)'
;MPPRLVSSRIVASCCTASAEASISSLSMRLAGLQVQQARQVSILGRLANVKGSVKDRKRVGRGPSSGHGKTSGRGHKGQGQHGKVKPWFQGGQTPLIVKLGQKGVDSFRIPQMAEVNLDQIQSWIDQGRLDPTNRITPKELIECGIIGTVKDGVKILARGGSCIKQPIDVMVSRISGKAIEAIEGAGGKVTTRYYTKLAIQRLLTGESVNTDQPLPVGKEHVEKFVAAANKNPFNRYRLPDPTGREDIEYYRDPAHRGYLSQQLAPGESPSLYFRVPGVTKTKTVRKVKQATATDDLLF
;
A
#
# COMPACT_ATOMS: atom_id res chain seq x y z
N MET A 1 -22.98 11.25 -34.63
CA MET A 1 -24.07 12.07 -34.06
C MET A 1 -23.57 13.50 -33.92
N PRO A 2 -24.14 14.49 -34.64
CA PRO A 2 -23.79 15.90 -34.46
C PRO A 2 -24.50 16.52 -33.24
N PRO A 3 -23.96 17.60 -32.65
CA PRO A 3 -24.45 18.22 -31.41
C PRO A 3 -25.71 19.08 -31.61
N ARG A 4 -26.63 19.05 -30.65
CA ARG A 4 -27.85 19.87 -30.65
C ARG A 4 -27.58 21.24 -30.05
N LEU A 5 -27.79 22.28 -30.86
CA LEU A 5 -27.83 23.69 -30.46
C LEU A 5 -29.09 23.98 -29.64
N VAL A 6 -28.96 24.90 -28.69
CA VAL A 6 -30.00 25.37 -27.78
C VAL A 6 -30.91 26.37 -28.51
N SER A 7 -32.19 26.04 -28.65
CA SER A 7 -33.22 26.94 -29.17
C SER A 7 -33.60 27.97 -28.10
N SER A 8 -33.23 29.23 -28.34
CA SER A 8 -33.73 30.40 -27.63
C SER A 8 -35.19 30.67 -28.05
N ARG A 9 -36.12 30.58 -27.10
CA ARG A 9 -37.51 31.00 -27.31
C ARG A 9 -37.60 32.53 -27.36
N ILE A 10 -37.96 33.04 -28.53
CA ILE A 10 -38.47 34.40 -28.70
C ILE A 10 -39.87 34.43 -28.08
N VAL A 11 -40.08 35.26 -27.07
CA VAL A 11 -41.41 35.63 -26.58
C VAL A 11 -41.66 37.06 -27.02
N ALA A 12 -42.65 37.23 -27.90
CA ALA A 12 -43.17 38.52 -28.29
C ALA A 12 -43.80 39.21 -27.07
N SER A 13 -43.38 40.44 -26.79
CA SER A 13 -44.03 41.33 -25.82
C SER A 13 -44.86 42.34 -26.61
N CYS A 14 -46.19 42.18 -26.54
CA CYS A 14 -47.12 43.25 -26.88
C CYS A 14 -47.10 44.28 -25.76
N CYS A 15 -46.90 45.54 -26.12
CA CYS A 15 -47.04 46.69 -25.25
C CYS A 15 -48.50 46.88 -24.84
N THR A 16 -48.80 46.78 -23.55
CA THR A 16 -49.90 47.54 -22.92
C THR A 16 -49.41 48.07 -21.58
N ALA A 17 -49.49 49.38 -21.44
CA ALA A 17 -49.08 50.12 -20.25
C ALA A 17 -50.06 49.87 -19.09
N SER A 18 -49.53 49.61 -17.90
CA SER A 18 -50.22 49.90 -16.64
C SER A 18 -49.19 50.35 -15.59
N ALA A 19 -49.61 51.34 -14.81
CA ALA A 19 -48.77 52.27 -14.07
C ALA A 19 -47.90 51.62 -12.97
N GLU A 20 -46.69 52.13 -12.83
CA GLU A 20 -45.79 51.89 -11.71
C GLU A 20 -46.37 52.51 -10.43
N ALA A 21 -46.71 51.67 -9.45
CA ALA A 21 -46.86 52.11 -8.07
C ALA A 21 -45.50 52.02 -7.38
N SER A 22 -44.88 53.17 -7.13
CA SER A 22 -43.65 53.33 -6.37
C SER A 22 -43.88 53.05 -4.89
N ILE A 23 -43.64 51.80 -4.46
CA ILE A 23 -43.53 51.45 -3.03
C ILE A 23 -42.05 51.33 -2.68
N SER A 24 -41.41 52.48 -2.50
CA SER A 24 -40.01 52.64 -2.12
C SER A 24 -39.87 52.96 -0.63
N SER A 25 -40.42 52.13 0.24
CA SER A 25 -40.12 52.24 1.67
C SER A 25 -38.85 51.45 1.99
N LEU A 26 -37.81 52.18 2.41
CA LEU A 26 -36.51 51.65 2.87
C LEU A 26 -36.68 50.67 4.05
N SER A 27 -37.80 50.78 4.78
CA SER A 27 -38.25 49.87 5.82
C SER A 27 -38.52 48.44 5.33
N MET A 28 -39.04 48.26 4.11
CA MET A 28 -39.30 46.92 3.55
C MET A 28 -38.01 46.23 3.07
N ARG A 29 -36.97 47.00 2.71
CA ARG A 29 -35.65 46.46 2.35
C ARG A 29 -34.79 46.10 3.58
N LEU A 30 -34.95 46.82 4.68
CA LEU A 30 -34.28 46.52 5.96
C LEU A 30 -35.00 45.44 6.79
N ALA A 31 -36.27 45.14 6.52
CA ALA A 31 -37.01 44.07 7.21
C ALA A 31 -36.38 42.67 7.05
N GLY A 32 -35.66 42.42 5.95
CA GLY A 32 -34.93 41.16 5.72
C GLY A 32 -33.58 41.06 6.43
N LEU A 33 -33.10 42.15 7.05
CA LEU A 33 -31.84 42.23 7.81
C LEU A 33 -32.05 42.15 9.32
N GLN A 34 -33.21 41.68 9.77
CA GLN A 34 -33.35 41.22 11.16
C GLN A 34 -32.55 39.93 11.33
N VAL A 35 -31.24 40.08 11.60
CA VAL A 35 -30.44 39.07 12.28
C VAL A 35 -31.20 38.74 13.55
N GLN A 36 -31.95 37.63 13.55
CA GLN A 36 -32.59 37.12 14.74
C GLN A 36 -31.47 36.75 15.71
N GLN A 37 -31.12 37.70 16.57
CA GLN A 37 -30.29 37.46 17.74
C GLN A 37 -31.13 36.60 18.69
N ALA A 38 -31.17 35.29 18.43
CA ALA A 38 -31.64 34.33 19.41
C ALA A 38 -30.68 34.40 20.61
N ARG A 39 -31.05 35.20 21.62
CA ARG A 39 -30.33 35.26 22.90
C ARG A 39 -30.65 33.98 23.66
N GLN A 40 -29.87 32.95 23.40
CA GLN A 40 -29.93 31.74 24.19
C GLN A 40 -29.00 31.88 25.40
N VAL A 41 -29.53 31.58 26.59
CA VAL A 41 -28.80 31.70 27.86
C VAL A 41 -27.68 30.66 27.96
N SER A 42 -27.88 29.46 27.41
CA SER A 42 -26.90 28.38 27.39
C SER A 42 -26.37 28.12 25.98
N ILE A 43 -25.08 27.75 25.89
CA ILE A 43 -24.40 27.38 24.64
C ILE A 43 -25.06 26.15 23.98
N LEU A 44 -25.66 25.26 24.78
CA LEU A 44 -26.35 24.06 24.28
C LEU A 44 -27.47 24.37 23.28
N GLY A 45 -28.14 25.53 23.42
CA GLY A 45 -29.20 25.92 22.48
C GLY A 45 -28.68 26.32 21.09
N ARG A 46 -27.40 26.70 20.97
CA ARG A 46 -26.82 27.34 19.77
C ARG A 46 -25.90 26.40 18.98
N LEU A 47 -25.82 25.14 19.37
CA LEU A 47 -24.98 24.17 18.69
C LEU A 47 -25.52 23.93 17.28
N ALA A 48 -24.67 24.16 16.29
CA ALA A 48 -24.94 23.87 14.89
C ALA A 48 -23.70 23.22 14.28
N ASN A 49 -23.92 22.28 13.35
CA ASN A 49 -22.83 21.69 12.59
C ASN A 49 -22.21 22.73 11.64
N VAL A 50 -20.97 22.47 11.21
CA VAL A 50 -20.31 23.27 10.18
C VAL A 50 -21.20 23.31 8.94
N LYS A 51 -21.40 24.50 8.37
CA LYS A 51 -22.26 24.71 7.20
C LYS A 51 -21.87 23.76 6.07
N GLY A 52 -22.83 23.00 5.56
CA GLY A 52 -22.61 21.99 4.51
C GLY A 52 -22.28 20.58 5.00
N SER A 53 -22.07 20.38 6.31
CA SER A 53 -21.93 19.05 6.93
C SER A 53 -23.20 18.21 6.78
N VAL A 54 -24.38 18.86 6.88
CA VAL A 54 -25.68 18.22 6.70
C VAL A 54 -26.31 18.72 5.41
N LYS A 55 -26.84 17.79 4.60
CA LYS A 55 -27.63 18.09 3.41
C LYS A 55 -29.08 17.68 3.63
N ASP A 56 -30.00 18.46 3.07
CA ASP A 56 -31.42 18.15 3.17
C ASP A 56 -31.74 16.81 2.52
N ARG A 57 -32.46 15.95 3.27
CA ARG A 57 -32.90 14.66 2.75
C ARG A 57 -33.95 14.85 1.68
N LYS A 58 -33.75 14.21 0.53
CA LYS A 58 -34.78 14.09 -0.50
C LYS A 58 -35.97 13.26 0.01
N ARG A 59 -37.10 13.93 0.28
CA ARG A 59 -38.38 13.30 0.69
C ARG A 59 -39.27 13.14 -0.54
N VAL A 60 -39.45 11.91 -1.00
CA VAL A 60 -40.27 11.59 -2.18
C VAL A 60 -41.76 11.42 -1.81
N GLY A 61 -42.67 11.67 -2.74
CA GLY A 61 -44.11 11.50 -2.55
C GLY A 61 -44.74 12.54 -1.61
N ARG A 62 -44.27 13.80 -1.65
CA ARG A 62 -44.75 14.91 -0.79
C ARG A 62 -45.21 16.11 -1.61
N GLY A 63 -46.27 15.92 -2.38
CA GLY A 63 -46.89 16.97 -3.20
C GLY A 63 -46.10 17.35 -4.47
N PRO A 64 -46.74 18.01 -5.44
CA PRO A 64 -46.14 18.29 -6.75
C PRO A 64 -44.99 19.31 -6.70
N SER A 65 -45.08 20.33 -5.85
CA SER A 65 -44.07 21.40 -5.73
C SER A 65 -42.70 20.89 -5.25
N SER A 66 -42.65 19.75 -4.54
CA SER A 66 -41.39 19.10 -4.11
C SER A 66 -40.50 18.57 -5.25
N GLY A 67 -40.99 18.59 -6.51
CA GLY A 67 -40.32 18.00 -7.67
C GLY A 67 -40.33 16.47 -7.72
N HIS A 68 -40.78 15.80 -6.66
CA HIS A 68 -40.78 14.34 -6.51
C HIS A 68 -42.11 13.79 -6.03
N GLY A 69 -43.21 14.48 -6.33
CA GLY A 69 -44.56 14.12 -5.87
C GLY A 69 -45.13 12.89 -6.58
N LYS A 70 -45.69 13.09 -7.78
CA LYS A 70 -46.55 12.11 -8.48
C LYS A 70 -45.88 10.75 -8.71
N THR A 71 -44.63 10.72 -9.16
CA THR A 71 -43.92 9.48 -9.53
C THR A 71 -42.83 9.09 -8.52
N SER A 72 -42.60 9.91 -7.49
CA SER A 72 -41.52 9.69 -6.50
C SER A 72 -40.13 9.44 -7.12
N GLY A 73 -39.89 9.91 -8.35
CA GLY A 73 -38.64 9.70 -9.09
C GLY A 73 -38.49 8.31 -9.75
N ARG A 74 -39.55 7.50 -9.82
CA ARG A 74 -39.51 6.14 -10.41
C ARG A 74 -39.90 6.07 -11.89
N GLY A 75 -40.32 7.17 -12.51
CA GLY A 75 -40.82 7.17 -13.89
C GLY A 75 -42.27 6.69 -14.02
N HIS A 76 -42.61 6.05 -15.14
CA HIS A 76 -43.97 5.61 -15.48
C HIS A 76 -44.04 4.13 -15.89
N LYS A 77 -45.00 3.40 -15.31
CA LYS A 77 -45.55 2.09 -15.72
C LYS A 77 -44.51 1.06 -16.19
N GLY A 78 -43.36 0.98 -15.50
CA GLY A 78 -42.29 0.01 -15.79
C GLY A 78 -42.00 -0.91 -14.60
N GLN A 79 -41.26 -1.99 -14.83
CA GLN A 79 -40.92 -2.97 -13.77
C GLN A 79 -40.21 -2.31 -12.58
N GLY A 80 -39.38 -1.28 -12.80
CA GLY A 80 -38.71 -0.51 -11.74
C GLY A 80 -39.65 0.36 -10.89
N GLN A 81 -40.90 0.59 -11.33
CA GLN A 81 -41.92 1.25 -10.53
C GLN A 81 -42.64 0.26 -9.62
N HIS A 82 -43.06 -0.87 -10.19
CA HIS A 82 -43.88 -1.89 -9.53
C HIS A 82 -43.07 -2.83 -8.63
N GLY A 83 -41.78 -3.03 -8.94
CA GLY A 83 -40.90 -3.95 -8.22
C GLY A 83 -39.43 -3.54 -8.28
N LYS A 84 -38.55 -4.54 -8.28
CA LYS A 84 -37.09 -4.35 -8.27
C LYS A 84 -36.45 -5.19 -9.37
N VAL A 85 -35.54 -4.56 -10.12
CA VAL A 85 -34.62 -5.25 -11.04
C VAL A 85 -33.25 -5.30 -10.37
N LYS A 86 -32.53 -6.43 -10.49
CA LYS A 86 -31.16 -6.55 -9.95
C LYS A 86 -30.24 -5.59 -10.73
N PRO A 87 -29.36 -4.81 -10.06
CA PRO A 87 -28.51 -3.82 -10.75
C PRO A 87 -27.58 -4.42 -11.81
N TRP A 88 -27.16 -5.67 -11.64
CA TRP A 88 -26.28 -6.39 -12.58
C TRP A 88 -27.04 -7.16 -13.68
N PHE A 89 -28.36 -7.03 -13.77
CA PHE A 89 -29.15 -7.68 -14.82
C PHE A 89 -28.99 -6.96 -16.16
N GLN A 90 -28.51 -7.67 -17.18
CA GLN A 90 -28.23 -7.13 -18.52
C GLN A 90 -29.36 -7.37 -19.54
N GLY A 91 -30.62 -7.48 -19.07
CA GLY A 91 -31.79 -7.64 -19.96
C GLY A 91 -31.92 -9.01 -20.63
N GLY A 92 -31.23 -10.03 -20.13
CA GLY A 92 -31.19 -11.39 -20.70
C GLY A 92 -29.88 -11.73 -21.40
N GLN A 93 -29.00 -10.74 -21.63
CA GLN A 93 -27.65 -11.01 -22.13
C GLN A 93 -26.80 -11.72 -21.07
N THR A 94 -25.94 -12.65 -21.49
CA THR A 94 -24.97 -13.30 -20.61
C THR A 94 -23.96 -12.29 -20.05
N PRO A 95 -23.75 -12.25 -18.72
CA PRO A 95 -22.88 -11.25 -18.09
C PRO A 95 -21.40 -11.49 -18.41
N LEU A 96 -20.60 -10.42 -18.35
CA LEU A 96 -19.17 -10.46 -18.71
C LEU A 96 -18.37 -11.50 -17.92
N ILE A 97 -18.66 -11.67 -16.63
CA ILE A 97 -17.99 -12.66 -15.79
C ILE A 97 -18.22 -14.11 -16.26
N VAL A 98 -19.37 -14.39 -16.87
CA VAL A 98 -19.68 -15.71 -17.44
C VAL A 98 -19.05 -15.85 -18.83
N LYS A 99 -19.05 -14.77 -19.63
CA LYS A 99 -18.43 -14.77 -20.97
C LYS A 99 -16.91 -14.92 -20.92
N LEU A 100 -16.24 -14.19 -20.03
CA LEU A 100 -14.78 -14.15 -19.91
C LEU A 100 -14.24 -15.18 -18.91
N GLY A 101 -15.06 -15.61 -17.97
CA GLY A 101 -14.63 -16.44 -16.84
C GLY A 101 -13.86 -15.64 -15.78
N GLN A 102 -13.57 -16.30 -14.65
CA GLN A 102 -12.70 -15.75 -13.61
C GLN A 102 -11.24 -16.00 -13.99
N LYS A 103 -10.41 -14.95 -13.92
CA LYS A 103 -8.99 -15.04 -14.21
C LYS A 103 -8.18 -15.15 -12.92
N GLY A 104 -7.38 -16.20 -12.81
CA GLY A 104 -6.43 -16.39 -11.71
C GLY A 104 -7.07 -16.84 -10.39
N VAL A 105 -6.23 -16.90 -9.36
CA VAL A 105 -6.59 -17.26 -7.98
C VAL A 105 -5.85 -16.33 -7.02
N ASP A 106 -6.51 -15.95 -5.93
CA ASP A 106 -5.91 -15.12 -4.89
C ASP A 106 -4.98 -15.98 -4.02
N SER A 107 -3.71 -15.58 -3.93
CA SER A 107 -2.73 -16.31 -3.12
C SER A 107 -2.72 -15.81 -1.67
N PHE A 108 -3.19 -16.65 -0.74
CA PHE A 108 -3.22 -16.35 0.70
C PHE A 108 -1.87 -16.54 1.40
N ARG A 109 -0.88 -17.14 0.73
CA ARG A 109 0.44 -17.45 1.32
C ARG A 109 1.45 -16.32 1.18
N ILE A 110 1.16 -15.30 0.36
CA ILE A 110 2.09 -14.21 0.11
C ILE A 110 2.13 -13.31 1.35
N PRO A 111 3.30 -13.14 1.99
CA PRO A 111 3.41 -12.25 3.14
C PRO A 111 3.16 -10.79 2.72
N GLN A 112 2.30 -10.11 3.46
CA GLN A 112 2.03 -8.70 3.23
C GLN A 112 3.08 -7.88 3.97
N MET A 113 3.92 -7.17 3.22
CA MET A 113 4.98 -6.34 3.79
C MET A 113 4.55 -4.87 3.88
N ALA A 114 5.05 -4.17 4.89
CA ALA A 114 5.00 -2.72 4.96
C ALA A 114 6.12 -2.17 4.07
N GLU A 115 5.77 -1.37 3.07
CA GLU A 115 6.71 -0.75 2.17
C GLU A 115 7.19 0.58 2.76
N VAL A 116 8.50 0.75 2.87
CA VAL A 116 9.13 1.99 3.33
C VAL A 116 10.14 2.42 2.29
N ASN A 117 10.09 3.68 1.89
CA ASN A 117 11.02 4.23 0.92
C ASN A 117 12.18 4.99 1.60
N LEU A 118 13.31 5.11 0.91
CA LEU A 118 14.50 5.80 1.45
C LEU A 118 14.26 7.31 1.65
N ASP A 119 13.46 7.95 0.78
CA ASP A 119 13.02 9.34 0.97
C ASP A 119 12.30 9.57 2.30
N GLN A 120 11.39 8.66 2.66
CA GLN A 120 10.66 8.68 3.92
C GLN A 120 11.62 8.51 5.10
N ILE A 121 12.54 7.54 5.05
CA ILE A 121 13.52 7.36 6.12
C ILE A 121 14.34 8.64 6.33
N GLN A 122 14.87 9.25 5.26
CA GLN A 122 15.62 10.49 5.38
C GLN A 122 14.78 11.63 5.97
N SER A 123 13.56 11.83 5.49
CA SER A 123 12.69 12.91 6.01
C SER A 123 12.35 12.74 7.50
N TRP A 124 12.25 11.51 8.01
CA TRP A 124 12.04 11.28 9.45
C TRP A 124 13.28 11.54 10.28
N ILE A 125 14.47 11.28 9.72
CA ILE A 125 15.71 11.63 10.39
C ILE A 125 15.92 13.15 10.39
N ASP A 126 15.63 13.84 9.28
CA ASP A 126 15.71 15.30 9.19
C ASP A 126 14.73 15.98 10.18
N GLN A 127 13.59 15.34 10.49
CA GLN A 127 12.65 15.78 11.52
C GLN A 127 13.07 15.44 12.96
N GLY A 128 14.17 14.70 13.17
CA GLY A 128 14.63 14.24 14.48
C GLY A 128 13.71 13.19 15.12
N ARG A 129 12.89 12.49 14.34
CA ARG A 129 11.99 11.43 14.84
C ARG A 129 12.66 10.05 14.84
N LEU A 130 13.74 9.91 14.11
CA LEU A 130 14.49 8.67 13.95
C LEU A 130 15.97 8.97 14.10
N ASP A 131 16.61 8.29 15.04
CA ASP A 131 18.02 8.50 15.32
C ASP A 131 18.89 7.68 14.36
N PRO A 132 19.75 8.30 13.54
CA PRO A 132 20.57 7.59 12.55
C PRO A 132 21.75 6.83 13.18
N THR A 133 22.11 7.16 14.41
CA THR A 133 23.19 6.52 15.18
C THR A 133 22.78 5.15 15.71
N ASN A 134 21.49 4.96 15.96
CA ASN A 134 20.92 3.70 16.40
C ASN A 134 20.61 2.82 15.17
N ARG A 135 20.58 1.50 15.40
CA ARG A 135 20.24 0.57 14.32
C ARG A 135 18.74 0.63 14.06
N ILE A 136 18.37 1.02 12.85
CA ILE A 136 16.96 1.10 12.42
C ILE A 136 16.37 -0.31 12.31
N THR A 137 15.51 -0.66 13.26
CA THR A 137 14.80 -1.95 13.33
C THR A 137 13.32 -1.82 12.97
N PRO A 138 12.57 -2.92 12.70
CA PRO A 138 11.13 -2.83 12.47
C PRO A 138 10.38 -2.22 13.65
N LYS A 139 10.90 -2.39 14.88
CA LYS A 139 10.36 -1.80 16.10
C LYS A 139 10.43 -0.27 16.01
N GLU A 140 11.62 0.27 15.75
CA GLU A 140 11.85 1.72 15.68
C GLU A 140 11.04 2.36 14.55
N LEU A 141 10.93 1.70 13.38
CA LEU A 141 10.13 2.20 12.26
C LEU A 141 8.63 2.31 12.56
N ILE A 142 8.12 1.47 13.47
CA ILE A 142 6.72 1.48 13.89
C ILE A 142 6.53 2.50 15.03
N GLU A 143 7.44 2.52 16.01
CA GLU A 143 7.40 3.47 17.14
C GLU A 143 7.54 4.92 16.68
N CYS A 144 8.41 5.19 15.70
CA CYS A 144 8.55 6.53 15.12
C CYS A 144 7.38 6.89 14.18
N GLY A 145 6.46 5.96 13.91
CA GLY A 145 5.27 6.17 13.10
C GLY A 145 5.51 6.33 11.60
N ILE A 146 6.65 5.86 11.07
CA ILE A 146 6.83 5.69 9.61
C ILE A 146 5.82 4.65 9.10
N ILE A 147 5.64 3.57 9.87
CA ILE A 147 4.72 2.49 9.58
C ILE A 147 3.54 2.58 10.55
N GLY A 148 2.32 2.72 10.02
CA GLY A 148 1.13 2.86 10.86
C GLY A 148 0.63 1.56 11.49
N THR A 149 0.73 0.42 10.79
CA THR A 149 0.20 -0.87 11.27
C THR A 149 1.20 -2.01 11.11
N VAL A 150 1.19 -2.93 12.08
CA VAL A 150 2.05 -4.11 12.06
C VAL A 150 1.55 -5.11 11.01
N LYS A 151 2.38 -5.36 10.00
CA LYS A 151 2.18 -6.37 8.96
C LYS A 151 3.13 -7.56 9.16
N ASP A 152 3.29 -8.42 8.16
CA ASP A 152 4.13 -9.63 8.27
C ASP A 152 5.63 -9.31 8.30
N GLY A 153 6.02 -8.17 7.73
CA GLY A 153 7.40 -7.69 7.69
C GLY A 153 7.52 -6.28 7.14
N VAL A 154 8.74 -5.78 7.07
CA VAL A 154 9.07 -4.47 6.49
C VAL A 154 9.97 -4.67 5.28
N LYS A 155 9.60 -4.07 4.15
CA LYS A 155 10.39 -4.04 2.93
C LYS A 155 10.83 -2.62 2.60
N ILE A 156 12.14 -2.41 2.53
CA ILE A 156 12.70 -1.12 2.10
C ILE A 156 12.85 -1.06 0.59
N LEU A 157 12.43 0.05 0.00
CA LEU A 157 12.41 0.33 -1.43
C LEU A 157 13.26 1.56 -1.75
N ALA A 158 13.85 1.58 -2.95
CA ALA A 158 14.89 2.54 -3.34
C ALA A 158 14.40 3.94 -3.76
N ARG A 159 13.12 4.29 -3.58
CA ARG A 159 12.63 5.61 -3.99
C ARG A 159 13.31 6.70 -3.16
N GLY A 160 13.95 7.65 -3.84
CA GLY A 160 14.75 8.70 -3.19
C GLY A 160 16.12 8.24 -2.72
N GLY A 161 16.73 7.22 -3.35
CA GLY A 161 18.06 6.72 -2.94
C GLY A 161 19.17 7.78 -2.93
N SER A 162 19.09 8.83 -3.74
CA SER A 162 20.05 9.95 -3.74
C SER A 162 19.87 10.93 -2.57
N CYS A 163 18.78 10.81 -1.80
CA CYS A 163 18.48 11.72 -0.70
C CYS A 163 19.19 11.33 0.60
N ILE A 164 19.78 10.14 0.69
CA ILE A 164 20.50 9.69 1.88
C ILE A 164 21.79 10.49 2.03
N LYS A 165 21.91 11.20 3.15
CA LYS A 165 23.07 12.07 3.43
C LYS A 165 24.07 11.46 4.41
N GLN A 166 23.60 10.52 5.23
CA GLN A 166 24.35 9.98 6.36
C GLN A 166 24.38 8.45 6.32
N PRO A 167 25.42 7.83 6.90
CA PRO A 167 25.47 6.38 7.02
C PRO A 167 24.42 5.91 8.02
N ILE A 168 23.69 4.85 7.67
CA ILE A 168 22.60 4.29 8.47
C ILE A 168 22.80 2.78 8.58
N ASP A 169 22.63 2.21 9.78
CA ASP A 169 22.58 0.76 9.99
C ASP A 169 21.11 0.30 10.01
N VAL A 170 20.73 -0.52 9.02
CA VAL A 170 19.35 -0.92 8.77
C VAL A 170 19.17 -2.42 8.91
N MET A 171 18.23 -2.81 9.77
CA MET A 171 17.80 -4.19 9.95
C MET A 171 16.32 -4.36 9.68
N VAL A 172 15.96 -5.02 8.57
CA VAL A 172 14.55 -5.19 8.14
C VAL A 172 14.28 -6.57 7.57
N SER A 173 13.03 -6.87 7.23
CA SER A 173 12.66 -8.16 6.65
C SER A 173 13.21 -8.34 5.24
N ARG A 174 12.95 -7.37 4.35
CA ARG A 174 13.42 -7.41 2.96
C ARG A 174 13.88 -6.04 2.52
N ILE A 175 14.67 -6.01 1.46
CA ILE A 175 15.14 -4.77 0.85
C ILE A 175 15.28 -4.96 -0.66
N SER A 176 15.04 -3.91 -1.45
CA SER A 176 15.29 -3.95 -2.90
C SER A 176 16.79 -3.84 -3.20
N GLY A 177 17.29 -4.51 -4.24
CA GLY A 177 18.71 -4.44 -4.62
C GLY A 177 19.24 -3.01 -4.78
N LYS A 178 18.52 -2.15 -5.51
CA LYS A 178 18.86 -0.71 -5.64
C LYS A 178 18.90 0.06 -4.32
N ALA A 179 18.17 -0.40 -3.30
CA ALA A 179 18.18 0.23 -1.99
C ALA A 179 19.39 -0.21 -1.16
N ILE A 180 19.83 -1.47 -1.31
CA ILE A 180 21.10 -1.94 -0.76
C ILE A 180 22.24 -1.09 -1.32
N GLU A 181 22.30 -0.96 -2.65
CA GLU A 181 23.32 -0.16 -3.32
C GLU A 181 23.33 1.31 -2.85
N ALA A 182 22.15 1.92 -2.69
CA ALA A 182 22.04 3.30 -2.21
C ALA A 182 22.50 3.46 -0.75
N ILE A 183 22.13 2.55 0.15
CA ILE A 183 22.52 2.61 1.56
C ILE A 183 24.02 2.33 1.71
N GLU A 184 24.54 1.30 1.04
CA GLU A 184 25.98 0.97 1.06
C GLU A 184 26.81 2.08 0.40
N GLY A 185 26.31 2.70 -0.69
CA GLY A 185 26.94 3.85 -1.33
C GLY A 185 27.02 5.08 -0.42
N ALA A 186 26.09 5.23 0.52
CA ALA A 186 26.14 6.25 1.56
C ALA A 186 26.99 5.84 2.79
N GLY A 187 27.66 4.67 2.75
CA GLY A 187 28.47 4.14 3.85
C GLY A 187 27.67 3.49 4.98
N GLY A 188 26.38 3.18 4.75
CA GLY A 188 25.52 2.47 5.68
C GLY A 188 25.74 0.96 5.67
N LYS A 189 25.08 0.27 6.61
CA LYS A 189 25.08 -1.19 6.72
C LYS A 189 23.66 -1.73 6.59
N VAL A 190 23.51 -2.85 5.88
CA VAL A 190 22.21 -3.50 5.69
C VAL A 190 22.28 -4.94 6.19
N THR A 191 21.26 -5.37 6.93
CA THR A 191 21.06 -6.77 7.32
C THR A 191 19.59 -7.13 7.15
N THR A 192 19.30 -8.14 6.34
CA THR A 192 17.94 -8.69 6.23
C THR A 192 17.74 -9.86 7.17
N ARG A 193 16.63 -9.83 7.91
CA ARG A 193 16.33 -10.82 8.94
C ARG A 193 14.89 -11.32 8.85
N TYR A 194 14.69 -12.60 9.13
CA TYR A 194 13.35 -13.18 9.17
C TYR A 194 12.53 -12.63 10.34
N TYR A 195 11.29 -12.24 10.05
CA TYR A 195 10.30 -11.84 11.03
C TYR A 195 8.94 -12.44 10.68
N THR A 196 8.11 -12.60 11.70
CA THR A 196 6.68 -12.84 11.56
C THR A 196 5.92 -11.67 12.18
N LYS A 197 4.64 -11.50 11.80
CA LYS A 197 3.77 -10.46 12.37
C LYS A 197 3.77 -10.48 13.92
N LEU A 198 3.67 -11.68 14.50
CA LEU A 198 3.67 -11.86 15.94
C LEU A 198 5.04 -11.58 16.57
N ALA A 199 6.14 -11.90 15.88
CA ALA A 199 7.48 -11.52 16.34
C ALA A 199 7.65 -9.99 16.41
N ILE A 200 7.16 -9.25 15.41
CA ILE A 200 7.21 -7.78 15.41
C ILE A 200 6.33 -7.21 16.52
N GLN A 201 5.14 -7.77 16.74
CA GLN A 201 4.28 -7.36 17.86
C GLN A 201 5.00 -7.55 19.22
N ARG A 202 5.71 -8.66 19.40
CA ARG A 202 6.49 -8.92 20.63
C ARG A 202 7.69 -8.00 20.81
N LEU A 203 8.31 -7.56 19.72
CA LEU A 203 9.36 -6.54 19.75
C LEU A 203 8.81 -5.19 20.24
N LEU A 204 7.60 -4.83 19.79
CA LEU A 204 6.93 -3.60 20.22
C LEU A 204 6.52 -3.65 21.69
N THR A 205 6.00 -4.78 22.16
CA THR A 205 5.65 -4.96 23.59
C THR A 205 6.88 -5.11 24.48
N GLY A 206 8.08 -5.28 23.91
CA GLY A 206 9.33 -5.46 24.65
C GLY A 206 9.51 -6.86 25.24
N GLU A 207 8.69 -7.84 24.85
CA GLU A 207 8.80 -9.23 25.31
C GLU A 207 9.91 -10.02 24.59
N SER A 208 10.35 -9.50 23.44
CA SER A 208 11.44 -10.02 22.62
C SER A 208 12.51 -8.95 22.41
N VAL A 209 13.76 -9.39 22.24
CA VAL A 209 14.88 -8.51 21.86
C VAL A 209 15.31 -8.81 20.44
N ASN A 210 15.70 -7.76 19.72
CA ASN A 210 16.19 -7.89 18.36
C ASN A 210 17.66 -8.35 18.34
N THR A 211 17.96 -9.40 17.58
CA THR A 211 19.30 -10.01 17.45
C THR A 211 19.74 -10.21 16.00
N ASP A 212 20.99 -9.98 15.64
CA ASP A 212 21.37 -10.09 14.21
C ASP A 212 21.58 -11.53 13.77
N GLN A 213 21.91 -12.39 14.72
CA GLN A 213 22.39 -13.75 14.47
C GLN A 213 21.25 -14.77 14.62
N PRO A 214 21.33 -15.89 13.87
CA PRO A 214 20.43 -17.02 14.10
C PRO A 214 20.70 -17.69 15.44
N LEU A 215 19.76 -18.54 15.87
CA LEU A 215 20.01 -19.39 17.03
C LEU A 215 21.08 -20.43 16.68
N PRO A 216 22.18 -20.54 17.44
CA PRO A 216 23.23 -21.50 17.13
C PRO A 216 22.76 -22.92 17.46
N VAL A 217 23.29 -23.87 16.70
CA VAL A 217 22.97 -25.30 16.79
C VAL A 217 24.19 -26.04 17.35
N GLY A 218 23.97 -26.92 18.33
CA GLY A 218 25.02 -27.74 18.93
C GLY A 218 25.05 -27.66 20.45
N LYS A 219 25.56 -28.71 21.10
CA LYS A 219 25.63 -28.81 22.57
C LYS A 219 26.54 -27.74 23.19
N GLU A 220 27.57 -27.33 22.47
CA GLU A 220 28.60 -26.37 22.90
C GLU A 220 28.04 -24.97 23.23
N HIS A 221 26.91 -24.61 22.62
CA HIS A 221 26.31 -23.28 22.79
C HIS A 221 25.28 -23.24 23.93
N VAL A 222 24.77 -24.39 24.38
CA VAL A 222 23.63 -24.46 25.30
C VAL A 222 23.91 -23.69 26.59
N GLU A 223 25.05 -23.94 27.23
CA GLU A 223 25.41 -23.32 28.51
C GLU A 223 25.47 -21.78 28.39
N LYS A 224 26.04 -21.26 27.31
CA LYS A 224 26.14 -19.81 27.06
C LYS A 224 24.77 -19.16 26.92
N PHE A 225 23.85 -19.79 26.18
CA PHE A 225 22.51 -19.26 25.96
C PHE A 225 21.60 -19.41 27.17
N VAL A 226 21.72 -20.49 27.93
CA VAL A 226 21.02 -20.67 29.20
C VAL A 226 21.48 -19.61 30.20
N ALA A 227 22.80 -19.38 30.30
CA ALA A 227 23.34 -18.32 31.16
C ALA A 227 22.87 -16.92 30.72
N ALA A 228 22.82 -16.64 29.41
CA ALA A 228 22.31 -15.38 28.89
C ALA A 228 20.80 -15.19 29.13
N ALA A 229 20.01 -16.26 29.00
CA ALA A 229 18.58 -16.25 29.28
C ALA A 229 18.29 -15.98 30.77
N ASN A 230 19.07 -16.59 31.66
CA ASN A 230 18.94 -16.40 33.11
C ASN A 230 19.24 -14.95 33.55
N LYS A 231 20.09 -14.22 32.83
CA LYS A 231 20.40 -12.81 33.11
C LYS A 231 19.24 -11.85 32.81
N ASN A 232 18.44 -12.15 31.79
CA ASN A 232 17.38 -11.27 31.31
C ASN A 232 16.01 -11.97 31.37
N PRO A 233 15.40 -12.10 32.58
CA PRO A 233 14.15 -12.83 32.76
C PRO A 233 12.93 -12.19 32.06
N PHE A 234 13.05 -10.92 31.64
CA PHE A 234 12.00 -10.20 30.93
C PHE A 234 11.86 -10.60 29.45
N ASN A 235 12.90 -11.19 28.85
CA ASN A 235 12.89 -11.63 27.45
C ASN A 235 12.25 -13.02 27.33
N ARG A 236 10.92 -13.06 27.35
CA ARG A 236 10.15 -14.31 27.38
C ARG A 236 10.19 -15.05 26.05
N TYR A 237 10.24 -14.32 24.93
CA TYR A 237 10.10 -14.90 23.61
C TYR A 237 11.34 -14.64 22.75
N ARG A 238 11.79 -15.71 22.07
CA ARG A 238 12.82 -15.63 21.04
C ARG A 238 12.20 -15.23 19.71
N LEU A 239 13.02 -14.64 18.86
CA LEU A 239 12.64 -14.42 17.48
C LEU A 239 12.77 -15.73 16.69
N PRO A 240 11.82 -16.00 15.78
CA PRO A 240 11.83 -17.23 15.00
C PRO A 240 12.89 -17.16 13.90
N ASP A 241 13.45 -18.32 13.56
CA ASP A 241 14.23 -18.55 12.35
C ASP A 241 13.30 -19.13 11.24
N PRO A 242 13.63 -18.97 9.94
CA PRO A 242 12.78 -19.41 8.85
C PRO A 242 12.73 -20.94 8.76
N THR A 243 11.54 -21.47 8.45
CA THR A 243 11.31 -22.92 8.26
C THR A 243 10.97 -23.27 6.82
N GLY A 244 10.33 -22.37 6.08
CA GLY A 244 10.03 -22.56 4.67
C GLY A 244 11.30 -22.52 3.82
N ARG A 245 11.42 -23.43 2.85
CA ARG A 245 12.58 -23.50 1.94
C ARG A 245 12.86 -22.14 1.27
N GLU A 246 11.83 -21.49 0.74
CA GLU A 246 11.96 -20.20 0.05
C GLU A 246 12.51 -19.10 0.98
N ASP A 247 12.03 -19.05 2.22
CA ASP A 247 12.52 -18.08 3.21
C ASP A 247 13.96 -18.40 3.62
N ILE A 248 14.31 -19.67 3.85
CA ILE A 248 15.70 -20.05 4.18
C ILE A 248 16.65 -19.63 3.05
N GLU A 249 16.30 -19.95 1.79
CA GLU A 249 17.11 -19.57 0.63
C GLU A 249 17.25 -18.04 0.51
N TYR A 250 16.18 -17.28 0.79
CA TYR A 250 16.20 -15.82 0.76
C TYR A 250 17.17 -15.20 1.79
N TYR A 251 17.13 -15.64 3.05
CA TYR A 251 18.01 -15.10 4.10
C TYR A 251 19.40 -15.72 4.11
N ARG A 252 19.64 -16.78 3.32
CA ARG A 252 20.95 -17.38 3.10
C ARG A 252 21.72 -16.69 1.98
N ASP A 253 21.04 -16.04 1.03
CA ASP A 253 21.70 -15.37 -0.09
C ASP A 253 22.43 -14.07 0.34
N PRO A 254 23.75 -13.93 0.09
CA PRO A 254 24.48 -12.69 0.33
C PRO A 254 23.96 -11.50 -0.50
N ALA A 255 23.33 -11.73 -1.65
CA ALA A 255 22.74 -10.67 -2.48
C ALA A 255 21.65 -9.89 -1.74
N HIS A 256 20.93 -10.54 -0.83
CA HIS A 256 19.91 -9.91 0.00
C HIS A 256 20.45 -9.40 1.34
N ARG A 257 21.76 -9.54 1.61
CA ARG A 257 22.39 -9.28 2.92
C ARG A 257 21.70 -10.07 4.04
N GLY A 258 21.30 -11.30 3.72
CA GLY A 258 20.61 -12.18 4.65
C GLY A 258 21.50 -12.57 5.82
N TYR A 259 20.94 -12.57 7.03
CA TYR A 259 21.66 -12.90 8.25
C TYR A 259 22.21 -14.34 8.31
N LEU A 260 21.69 -15.26 7.49
CA LEU A 260 22.18 -16.64 7.37
C LEU A 260 23.31 -16.79 6.34
N SER A 261 23.65 -15.73 5.60
CA SER A 261 24.68 -15.80 4.54
C SER A 261 26.07 -16.19 5.04
N GLN A 262 26.37 -15.95 6.32
CA GLN A 262 27.62 -16.36 6.96
C GLN A 262 27.83 -17.88 7.00
N GLN A 263 26.77 -18.66 6.81
CA GLN A 263 26.83 -20.13 6.78
C GLN A 263 27.27 -20.70 5.42
N LEU A 264 27.29 -19.87 4.37
CA LEU A 264 27.68 -20.30 3.03
C LEU A 264 29.20 -20.29 2.85
N ALA A 265 29.73 -21.33 2.23
CA ALA A 265 31.09 -21.30 1.72
C ALA A 265 31.21 -20.38 0.49
N PRO A 266 32.37 -19.76 0.23
CA PRO A 266 32.56 -18.95 -0.98
C PRO A 266 32.35 -19.79 -2.24
N GLY A 267 31.45 -19.35 -3.12
CA GLY A 267 31.08 -20.07 -4.35
C GLY A 267 29.98 -21.12 -4.19
N GLU A 268 29.46 -21.34 -2.97
CA GLU A 268 28.29 -22.18 -2.74
C GLU A 268 27.00 -21.47 -3.17
N SER A 269 26.04 -22.23 -3.69
CA SER A 269 24.71 -21.73 -4.02
C SER A 269 23.88 -21.50 -2.75
N PRO A 270 23.15 -20.38 -2.64
CA PRO A 270 22.19 -20.18 -1.56
C PRO A 270 21.05 -21.22 -1.55
N SER A 271 20.72 -21.77 -2.72
CA SER A 271 19.63 -22.76 -2.83
C SER A 271 19.95 -24.04 -2.05
N LEU A 272 18.94 -24.57 -1.36
CA LEU A 272 19.03 -25.85 -0.67
C LEU A 272 18.96 -27.04 -1.62
N TYR A 273 18.61 -26.81 -2.89
CA TYR A 273 18.48 -27.85 -3.91
C TYR A 273 19.44 -27.65 -5.08
N PHE A 274 19.47 -26.45 -5.66
CA PHE A 274 20.28 -26.17 -6.85
C PHE A 274 21.73 -25.88 -6.47
N ARG A 275 22.67 -26.44 -7.22
CA ARG A 275 24.11 -26.22 -7.07
C ARG A 275 24.66 -25.46 -8.26
N VAL A 276 25.71 -24.66 -8.03
CA VAL A 276 26.45 -24.01 -9.12
C VAL A 276 27.14 -25.11 -9.94
N PRO A 277 26.87 -25.23 -11.25
CA PRO A 277 27.55 -26.22 -12.07
C PRO A 277 29.05 -25.92 -12.10
N GLY A 278 29.87 -26.94 -11.86
CA GLY A 278 31.32 -26.80 -12.00
C GLY A 278 31.70 -26.52 -13.45
N VAL A 279 32.80 -25.78 -13.65
CA VAL A 279 33.35 -25.56 -14.99
C VAL A 279 33.89 -26.89 -15.52
N THR A 280 33.16 -27.53 -16.42
CA THR A 280 33.66 -28.69 -17.15
C THR A 280 34.66 -28.20 -18.21
N LYS A 281 35.94 -28.61 -18.09
CA LYS A 281 36.89 -28.45 -19.19
C LYS A 281 36.43 -29.37 -20.32
N THR A 282 35.81 -28.82 -21.36
CA THR A 282 35.42 -29.58 -22.56
C THR A 282 36.68 -30.22 -23.14
N LYS A 283 36.81 -31.55 -23.05
CA LYS A 283 37.88 -32.29 -23.73
C LYS A 283 37.70 -32.11 -25.24
N THR A 284 38.60 -31.32 -25.85
CA THR A 284 38.97 -31.32 -27.28
C THR A 284 37.86 -31.64 -28.28
N VAL A 285 37.35 -30.62 -28.96
CA VAL A 285 36.61 -30.77 -30.22
C VAL A 285 37.53 -31.52 -31.20
N ARG A 286 37.14 -32.74 -31.61
CA ARG A 286 37.81 -33.45 -32.71
C ARG A 286 37.73 -32.56 -33.95
N LYS A 287 38.87 -32.16 -34.52
CA LYS A 287 38.94 -31.49 -35.83
C LYS A 287 38.21 -32.38 -36.85
N VAL A 288 37.04 -31.93 -37.32
CA VAL A 288 36.38 -32.50 -38.48
C VAL A 288 37.30 -32.23 -39.67
N LYS A 289 37.87 -33.29 -40.28
CA LYS A 289 38.61 -33.17 -41.54
C LYS A 289 37.63 -32.63 -42.58
N GLN A 290 37.88 -31.44 -43.12
CA GLN A 290 37.24 -30.97 -44.34
C GLN A 290 37.58 -32.00 -45.44
N ALA A 291 36.57 -32.72 -45.91
CA ALA A 291 36.69 -33.50 -47.12
C ALA A 291 36.80 -32.50 -48.29
N THR A 292 37.96 -32.49 -48.94
CA THR A 292 38.16 -31.83 -50.22
C THR A 292 37.28 -32.54 -51.26
N ALA A 293 36.18 -31.91 -51.66
CA ALA A 293 35.50 -32.24 -52.91
C ALA A 293 36.30 -31.57 -54.02
N THR A 294 37.04 -32.36 -54.79
CA THR A 294 37.67 -31.96 -56.05
C THR A 294 36.60 -31.76 -57.11
N ASP A 295 36.81 -30.71 -57.91
CA ASP A 295 36.02 -30.26 -59.05
C ASP A 295 35.74 -31.37 -60.08
N ASP A 296 34.56 -31.33 -60.69
CA ASP A 296 34.37 -31.72 -62.09
C ASP A 296 33.34 -30.77 -62.74
N LEU A 297 33.84 -30.05 -63.75
CA LEU A 297 33.11 -29.22 -64.70
C LEU A 297 32.19 -30.09 -65.57
N LEU A 298 30.99 -29.60 -65.91
CA LEU A 298 30.42 -29.50 -67.28
C LEU A 298 28.90 -29.21 -67.24
N PHE A 299 28.54 -28.10 -67.90
CA PHE A 299 27.21 -27.53 -68.21
C PHE A 299 26.46 -26.75 -67.12
#